data_AF-A0A382ME85-F1
#
_entry.id   AF-A0A382ME85-F1
#
_cell.length_a   1.000
_cell.length_b   1.000
_cell.length_c   1.000
_cell.angle_alpha   90.00
_cell.angle_beta   90.00
_cell.angle_gamma   90.00
#
_symmetry.space_group_name_H-M   'P 1'
#
loop_
_entity.id
_entity.type
_entity.pdbx_description
1 polymer ?
#
loop_
_entity_poly.entity_id
_entity_poly.type
_entity_poly.pdbx_seq_one_letter_code
_entity_poly.pdbx_strand_id
1 'polypeptide(L)'
;DWTLMYLPMFYWEDRNYEAIPGIIDHDIGALVSPINIMLKEIKPTTIKLGEPLCQVIPIKRETVVAKTGNLSETAVARHNAIIGLKNIIFAGWTRWQHEKKNYIVDAHDTELPGE
;
A
#
# COMPACT_ATOMS: atom_id res chain seq x y z
N ASP A 1 6.69 -13.55 -7.79
CA ASP A 1 5.95 -13.26 -6.55
C ASP A 1 4.99 -12.10 -6.76
N TRP A 2 3.73 -12.43 -7.04
CA TRP A 2 2.66 -11.45 -7.29
C TRP A 2 1.52 -11.67 -6.30
N THR A 3 0.90 -10.57 -5.91
CA THR A 3 -0.21 -10.52 -4.97
C THR A 3 -1.32 -9.67 -5.57
N LEU A 4 -2.55 -10.03 -5.30
CA LEU A 4 -3.71 -9.19 -5.63
C LEU A 4 -4.20 -8.51 -4.37
N MET A 5 -4.29 -7.19 -4.41
CA MET A 5 -5.08 -6.44 -3.43
C MET A 5 -6.45 -6.19 -4.04
N TYR A 6 -7.50 -6.61 -3.36
CA TYR A 6 -8.86 -6.24 -3.74
C TYR A 6 -9.38 -5.16 -2.80
N LEU A 7 -10.00 -4.13 -3.38
CA LEU A 7 -10.51 -2.96 -2.70
C LEU A 7 -12.01 -2.80 -2.95
N PRO A 8 -12.78 -2.34 -1.93
CA PRO A 8 -14.16 -1.92 -2.14
C PRO A 8 -14.22 -0.78 -3.16
N MET A 9 -15.30 -0.79 -3.94
CA MET A 9 -15.63 0.32 -4.80
C MET A 9 -16.56 1.27 -4.04
N PHE A 10 -16.05 2.45 -3.70
CA PHE A 10 -16.77 3.44 -2.90
C PHE A 10 -17.78 4.30 -3.67
N TYR A 11 -17.94 4.08 -4.99
CA TYR A 11 -18.73 4.96 -5.86
C TYR A 11 -20.23 4.63 -5.92
N TRP A 12 -20.74 3.73 -5.09
CA TRP A 12 -22.15 3.33 -5.09
C TRP A 12 -22.84 3.65 -3.78
N GLU A 13 -23.67 4.70 -3.80
CA GLU A 13 -24.47 5.11 -2.64
C GLU A 13 -25.69 4.19 -2.41
N ASP A 14 -26.18 3.52 -3.46
CA ASP A 14 -27.42 2.73 -3.43
C ASP A 14 -27.23 1.27 -2.99
N ARG A 15 -26.04 0.87 -2.53
CA ARG A 15 -25.75 -0.52 -2.16
C ARG A 15 -25.75 -0.72 -0.66
N ASN A 16 -26.39 -1.79 -0.22
CA ASN A 16 -26.39 -2.23 1.18
C ASN A 16 -25.24 -3.21 1.50
N TYR A 17 -24.25 -3.31 0.62
CA TYR A 17 -23.13 -4.22 0.77
C TYR A 17 -21.84 -3.55 0.32
N GLU A 18 -20.75 -3.91 0.98
CA GLU A 18 -19.41 -3.41 0.72
C GLU A 18 -18.44 -4.60 0.84
N ALA A 19 -17.55 -4.77 -0.14
CA ALA A 19 -16.49 -5.77 -0.07
C ALA A 19 -15.45 -5.34 0.97
N ILE A 20 -15.05 -6.25 1.86
CA ILE A 20 -13.99 -5.95 2.83
C ILE A 20 -12.65 -5.95 2.09
N PRO A 21 -11.79 -4.92 2.19
CA PRO A 21 -10.50 -4.94 1.50
C PRO A 21 -9.64 -6.12 1.96
N GLY A 22 -8.90 -6.71 1.04
CA GLY A 22 -8.03 -7.84 1.37
C GLY A 22 -6.93 -8.09 0.37
N ILE A 23 -6.06 -9.03 0.73
CA ILE A 23 -4.82 -9.37 0.02
C ILE A 23 -4.84 -10.86 -0.28
N ILE A 24 -4.55 -11.23 -1.53
CA ILE A 24 -4.47 -12.60 -2.00
C ILE A 24 -3.08 -12.83 -2.58
N ASP A 25 -2.29 -13.66 -1.90
CA ASP A 25 -1.01 -14.10 -2.40
C ASP A 25 -1.22 -15.27 -3.37
N HIS A 26 -0.85 -15.08 -4.64
CA HIS A 26 -1.08 -16.08 -5.68
C HIS A 26 -0.23 -17.36 -5.55
N ASP A 27 0.79 -17.33 -4.71
CA ASP A 27 1.83 -18.35 -4.58
C ASP A 27 1.92 -18.99 -3.19
N ILE A 28 1.36 -18.36 -2.15
CA ILE A 28 1.43 -18.84 -0.75
C ILE A 28 0.18 -19.66 -0.36
N GLY A 29 -0.87 -19.65 -1.18
CA GLY A 29 -2.11 -20.39 -0.95
C GLY A 29 -2.34 -21.51 -1.96
N ALA A 30 -3.19 -22.48 -1.59
CA ALA A 30 -3.78 -23.36 -2.59
C ALA A 30 -4.46 -22.50 -3.67
N LEU A 31 -4.21 -22.80 -4.95
CA LEU A 31 -4.84 -22.19 -6.13
C LEU A 31 -6.35 -22.52 -6.16
N VAL A 32 -7.09 -22.19 -5.10
CA VAL A 32 -8.50 -22.47 -4.97
C VAL A 32 -9.22 -21.36 -5.72
N SER A 33 -9.36 -21.56 -7.03
CA SER A 33 -10.49 -20.99 -7.75
C SER A 33 -11.73 -21.75 -7.28
N PRO A 34 -12.72 -21.10 -6.67
CA PRO A 34 -13.03 -19.66 -6.75
C PRO A 34 -12.42 -18.78 -5.64
N ILE A 35 -12.12 -17.52 -6.01
CA ILE A 35 -11.78 -16.45 -5.06
C ILE A 35 -13.02 -16.10 -4.24
N ASN A 36 -12.91 -16.15 -2.91
CA ASN A 36 -13.98 -15.77 -2.00
C ASN A 36 -13.80 -14.31 -1.56
N ILE A 37 -14.80 -13.46 -1.85
CA ILE A 37 -14.83 -12.07 -1.39
C ILE A 37 -15.79 -11.97 -0.23
N MET A 38 -15.31 -11.47 0.91
CA MET A 38 -16.13 -11.23 2.09
C MET A 38 -16.89 -9.90 1.97
N LEU A 39 -18.15 -9.89 2.40
CA LEU A 39 -18.97 -8.70 2.50
C LEU A 39 -19.06 -8.24 3.96
N LYS A 40 -19.13 -6.92 4.17
CA LYS A 40 -19.09 -6.29 5.49
C LYS A 40 -20.32 -6.56 6.36
N GLU A 41 -21.51 -6.55 5.76
CA GLU A 41 -22.77 -6.63 6.51
C GLU A 41 -23.46 -7.99 6.35
N ILE A 42 -23.93 -8.57 7.46
CA ILE A 42 -24.76 -9.79 7.46
C ILE A 42 -26.22 -9.39 7.22
N LYS A 43 -26.51 -8.82 6.04
CA LYS A 43 -27.86 -8.44 5.62
C LYS A 43 -28.23 -9.15 4.32
N PRO A 44 -29.52 -9.49 4.11
CA PRO A 44 -29.99 -9.96 2.83
C PRO A 44 -29.61 -8.97 1.72
N THR A 45 -28.88 -9.46 0.74
CA THR A 45 -28.29 -8.64 -0.33
C THR A 45 -28.60 -9.27 -1.66
N THR A 46 -29.00 -8.46 -2.64
CA THR A 46 -29.21 -8.91 -4.02
C THR A 46 -28.04 -8.41 -4.87
N ILE A 47 -27.27 -9.32 -5.44
CA ILE A 47 -26.15 -9.02 -6.33
C ILE A 47 -26.54 -9.50 -7.72
N LYS A 48 -26.52 -8.60 -8.71
CA LYS A 48 -26.80 -8.99 -10.11
C LYS A 48 -25.56 -9.58 -10.75
N LEU A 49 -25.74 -10.54 -11.66
CA LEU A 49 -24.63 -11.08 -12.43
C LEU A 49 -24.00 -9.97 -13.29
N GLY A 50 -22.67 -9.88 -13.28
CA GLY A 50 -21.92 -8.84 -13.99
C GLY A 50 -21.83 -7.51 -13.23
N GLU A 51 -22.46 -7.40 -12.06
CA GLU A 51 -22.31 -6.23 -11.21
C GLU A 51 -20.88 -6.19 -10.63
N PRO A 52 -20.11 -5.12 -10.87
CA PRO A 52 -18.76 -5.02 -10.33
C PRO A 52 -18.81 -4.93 -8.79
N LEU A 53 -18.01 -5.75 -8.09
CA LEU A 53 -18.02 -5.86 -6.62
C LEU A 53 -16.83 -5.19 -5.94
N CYS A 54 -15.63 -5.43 -6.48
CA CYS A 54 -14.38 -4.90 -5.97
C CYS A 54 -13.44 -4.60 -7.13
N GLN A 55 -12.52 -3.68 -6.92
CA GLN A 55 -11.41 -3.47 -7.82
C GLN A 55 -10.24 -4.33 -7.38
N VAL A 56 -9.59 -5.02 -8.33
CA VAL A 56 -8.39 -5.81 -8.07
C VAL A 56 -7.16 -5.10 -8.62
N ILE A 57 -6.14 -4.95 -7.79
CA ILE A 57 -4.87 -4.30 -8.12
C ILE A 57 -3.75 -5.33 -7.97
N PRO A 58 -3.05 -5.70 -9.05
CA PRO A 58 -1.88 -6.55 -8.96
C PRO A 58 -0.69 -5.78 -8.37
N ILE A 59 -0.01 -6.40 -7.41
CA ILE A 59 1.16 -5.87 -6.72
C ILE A 59 2.29 -6.88 -6.88
N LYS A 60 3.42 -6.41 -7.41
CA LYS A 60 4.66 -7.19 -7.40
C LYS A 60 5.25 -7.13 -5.99
N ARG A 61 5.48 -8.28 -5.36
CA ARG A 61 6.12 -8.30 -4.05
C ARG A 61 7.63 -8.19 -4.20
N GLU A 62 8.23 -7.46 -3.29
CA GLU A 62 9.68 -7.37 -3.13
C GLU A 62 10.05 -8.04 -1.82
N THR A 63 11.12 -8.84 -1.84
CA THR A 63 11.66 -9.48 -0.65
C THR A 63 12.33 -8.42 0.22
N VAL A 64 11.60 -7.88 1.19
CA VAL A 64 12.17 -6.98 2.19
C VAL A 64 12.80 -7.82 3.29
N VAL A 65 14.13 -7.83 3.37
CA VAL A 65 14.84 -8.44 4.50
C VAL A 65 14.72 -7.50 5.68
N ALA A 66 13.93 -7.88 6.69
CA ALA A 66 13.85 -7.14 7.94
C ALA A 66 15.23 -7.19 8.64
N LYS A 67 15.99 -6.09 8.56
CA LYS A 67 17.25 -5.94 9.29
C LYS A 67 16.94 -5.44 10.68
N THR A 68 17.16 -6.27 11.70
CA THR A 68 17.18 -5.81 13.10
C THR A 68 18.54 -5.19 13.36
N GLY A 69 18.54 -3.93 13.81
CA GLY A 69 19.74 -3.19 14.17
C GLY A 69 19.42 -2.26 15.32
N ASN A 70 20.46 -1.79 16.02
CA ASN A 70 20.29 -0.71 16.98
C ASN A 70 19.72 0.51 16.25
N LEU A 71 18.78 1.20 16.90
CA LEU A 71 18.17 2.41 16.38
C LEU A 71 19.28 3.42 16.06
N SER A 72 19.56 3.65 14.77
CA SER A 72 20.61 4.59 14.38
C SER A 72 20.12 6.01 14.58
N GLU A 73 21.02 6.91 14.98
CA GLU A 73 20.71 8.34 15.10
C GLU A 73 20.18 8.90 13.77
N THR A 74 20.66 8.37 12.64
CA THR A 74 20.19 8.69 11.29
C THR A 74 18.74 8.28 11.04
N ALA A 75 18.32 7.11 11.53
CA ALA A 75 16.94 6.64 11.42
C ALA A 75 15.99 7.50 12.25
N VAL A 76 16.42 7.91 13.46
CA VAL A 76 15.66 8.84 14.32
C VAL A 76 15.54 10.21 13.67
N ALA A 77 16.64 10.75 13.12
CA ALA A 77 16.63 12.02 12.41
C ALA A 77 15.69 11.99 11.19
N ARG A 78 15.71 10.91 10.39
CA ARG A 78 14.77 10.71 9.28
C ARG A 78 13.32 10.64 9.76
N HIS A 79 13.04 9.87 10.81
CA HIS A 79 11.68 9.75 11.37
C HIS A 79 11.14 11.10 11.87
N ASN A 80 11.97 11.87 12.60
CA ASN A 80 11.61 13.20 13.08
C ASN A 80 11.39 14.19 11.94
N ALA A 81 12.19 14.10 10.86
CA ALA A 81 11.97 14.92 9.66
C ALA A 81 10.62 14.59 9.00
N ILE A 82 10.25 13.30 8.87
CA ILE A 82 8.95 12.87 8.32
C ILE A 82 7.79 13.38 9.19
N ILE A 83 7.91 13.29 10.51
CA ILE A 83 6.90 13.86 11.42
C ILE A 83 6.80 15.38 11.24
N GLY A 84 7.93 16.08 11.08
CA GLY A 84 7.96 17.52 10.82
C GLY A 84 7.26 17.92 9.52
N LEU A 85 7.32 17.08 8.49
CA LEU A 85 6.60 17.28 7.22
C LEU A 85 5.08 17.16 7.36
N LYS A 86 4.57 16.48 8.39
CA LYS A 86 3.12 16.30 8.60
C LYS A 86 2.35 17.63 8.73
N ASN A 87 3.02 18.68 9.20
CA ASN A 87 2.43 20.00 9.42
C ASN A 87 2.79 21.02 8.33
N ILE A 88 3.42 20.60 7.23
CA ILE A 88 3.76 21.51 6.13
C ILE A 88 2.50 21.88 5.36
N ILE A 89 2.24 23.19 5.28
CA ILE A 89 1.24 23.77 4.36
C ILE A 89 1.80 23.85 2.94
N PHE A 90 0.91 23.92 1.93
CA PHE A 90 1.27 23.86 0.50
C PHE A 90 2.42 24.79 0.07
N ALA A 91 2.47 26.03 0.61
CA ALA A 91 3.55 26.97 0.35
C ALA A 91 4.91 26.49 0.89
N GLY A 92 4.92 25.85 2.06
CA GLY A 92 6.10 25.24 2.65
C GLY A 92 6.57 24.01 1.87
N TRP A 93 5.63 23.22 1.33
CA TRP A 93 5.95 22.05 0.51
C TRP A 93 6.61 22.46 -0.81
N THR A 94 6.04 23.48 -1.46
CA THR A 94 6.59 24.02 -2.71
C THR A 94 8.01 24.54 -2.51
N ARG A 95 8.27 25.26 -1.42
CA ARG A 95 9.62 25.73 -1.09
C ARG A 95 10.57 24.56 -0.80
N TRP A 96 10.13 23.58 -0.02
CA TRP A 96 10.92 22.39 0.32
C TRP A 96 11.26 21.54 -0.91
N GLN A 97 10.39 21.49 -1.92
CA GLN A 97 10.66 20.77 -3.18
C GLN A 97 11.78 21.43 -3.98
N HIS A 98 11.80 22.76 -4.03
CA HIS A 98 12.77 23.53 -4.81
C HIS A 98 14.09 23.81 -4.06
N GLU A 99 14.14 23.52 -2.77
CA GLU A 99 15.35 23.65 -1.98
C GLU A 99 16.38 22.60 -2.39
N LYS A 100 17.62 23.04 -2.67
CA LYS A 100 18.72 22.15 -3.05
C LYS A 100 19.12 21.30 -1.85
N LYS A 101 18.78 20.02 -1.87
CA LYS A 101 19.13 19.06 -0.81
C LYS A 101 20.37 18.29 -1.21
N ASN A 102 21.43 18.43 -0.42
CA ASN A 102 22.63 17.62 -0.55
C ASN A 102 22.49 16.44 0.40
N TYR A 103 22.33 15.24 -0.14
CA TYR A 103 22.33 14.01 0.64
C TYR A 103 23.74 13.41 0.60
N ILE A 104 24.25 12.98 1.75
CA ILE A 104 25.41 12.09 1.79
C ILE A 104 24.87 10.74 1.36
N VAL A 105 25.12 10.37 0.10
CA VAL A 105 24.72 9.09 -0.46
C VAL A 105 25.73 8.05 0.05
N ASP A 106 25.26 7.04 0.78
CA ASP A 106 26.07 5.87 1.12
C ASP A 106 26.30 5.07 -0.17
N ALA A 107 27.47 4.43 -0.34
CA ALA A 107 27.76 3.62 -1.52
C ALA A 107 26.75 2.47 -1.71
N HIS A 108 26.14 2.01 -0.61
CA HIS A 108 25.08 1.00 -0.63
C HIS A 108 23.70 1.55 -1.03
N ASP A 109 23.48 2.87 -0.98
CA ASP A 109 22.23 3.51 -1.43
C ASP A 109 22.16 3.60 -2.97
N THR A 110 23.29 3.37 -3.67
CA THR A 110 23.36 3.26 -5.14
C THR A 110 23.23 1.83 -5.65
N GLU A 111 23.26 0.82 -4.76
CA GLU A 111 23.02 -0.57 -5.11
C GLU A 111 21.50 -0.82 -5.17
N LEU A 112 20.89 -0.36 -6.26
CA LEU A 112 19.55 -0.83 -6.64
C LEU A 112 19.65 -2.31 -7.02
N PRO A 113 18.73 -3.19 -6.55
CA PRO A 113 18.72 -4.58 -7.02
C PRO A 113 18.36 -4.62 -8.52
N GLY A 114 19.38 -4.84 -9.34
CA GLY A 114 19.37 -5.07 -10.78
C GLY A 114 20.73 -4.66 -11.36
N GLU A 115 21.61 -5.56 -11.79
CA GLU A 115 21.45 -6.90 -12.38
C GLU A 115 21.56 -8.11 -11.43
#